data_AF-A0A851H8M2-F1
#
_entry.id   AF-A0A851H8M2-F1
#
_cell.length_a   1.000
_cell.length_b   1.000
_cell.length_c   1.000
_cell.angle_alpha   90.00
_cell.angle_beta   90.00
_cell.angle_gamma   90.00
#
_symmetry.space_group_name_H-M   'P 1'
#
loop_
_entity.id
_entity.type
_entity.pdbx_description
1 polymer ?
#
loop_
_entity_poly.entity_id
_entity_poly.type
_entity_poly.pdbx_seq_one_letter_code
_entity_poly.pdbx_strand_id
1 'polypeptide(L)'
;MTSQLYVYYKIAADDGPALLPQLRQMQAVLAQQGVETSLMRRQDDSAQQAIQTWMEVYRGITDKQAFLRQLQQALHEHGLETLSGARHMEWFVPLEA
;
A
#
# COMPACT_ATOMS: atom_id res chain seq x y z
N MET A 1 2.71 13.50 -16.70
CA MET A 1 2.74 13.78 -15.25
C MET A 1 2.55 12.48 -14.50
N THR A 2 3.35 12.20 -13.48
CA THR A 2 3.24 10.97 -12.66
C THR A 2 2.45 11.26 -11.40
N SER A 3 1.54 10.35 -11.05
CA SER A 3 0.81 10.37 -9.79
C SER A 3 1.50 9.52 -8.73
N GLN A 4 1.19 9.80 -7.47
CA GLN A 4 1.57 8.99 -6.32
C GLN A 4 0.30 8.62 -5.55
N LEU A 5 0.24 7.38 -5.07
CA LEU A 5 -0.85 6.89 -4.23
C LEU A 5 -0.30 6.59 -2.83
N TYR A 6 -0.99 7.11 -1.83
CA TYR A 6 -0.76 6.81 -0.43
C TYR A 6 -1.97 6.05 0.07
N VAL A 7 -1.74 4.87 0.66
CA VAL A 7 -2.78 4.02 1.20
C VAL A 7 -2.51 3.77 2.67
N TYR A 8 -3.41 4.15 3.56
CA TYR A 8 -3.27 3.86 4.99
C TYR A 8 -4.47 3.10 5.54
N TYR A 9 -4.20 2.27 6.54
CA TYR A 9 -5.20 1.44 7.21
C TYR A 9 -4.71 1.05 8.61
N LYS A 10 -5.65 0.64 9.45
CA LYS A 10 -5.37 0.12 10.78
C LYS A 10 -5.16 -1.39 10.72
N ILE A 11 -4.19 -1.87 11.47
CA ILE A 11 -3.86 -3.29 11.60
C ILE A 11 -3.67 -3.61 13.09
N ALA A 12 -4.20 -4.74 13.54
CA ALA A 12 -3.88 -5.24 14.88
C ALA A 12 -2.42 -5.70 14.90
N ALA A 13 -1.71 -5.43 15.98
CA ALA A 13 -0.31 -5.83 16.12
C ALA A 13 -0.13 -7.35 15.96
N ASP A 14 -1.11 -8.14 16.40
CA ASP A 14 -1.10 -9.60 16.29
C ASP A 14 -1.28 -10.10 14.86
N ASP A 15 -1.99 -9.36 14.01
CA ASP A 15 -2.18 -9.69 12.59
C ASP A 15 -0.98 -9.27 11.73
N GLY A 16 -0.23 -8.25 12.18
CA GLY A 16 0.92 -7.67 11.48
C GLY A 16 1.94 -8.70 10.97
N PRO A 17 2.48 -9.58 11.82
CA PRO A 17 3.44 -10.61 11.41
C PRO A 17 2.92 -11.53 10.30
N ALA A 18 1.61 -11.83 10.30
CA ALA A 18 0.98 -12.69 9.32
C ALA A 18 0.64 -11.98 8.01
N LEU A 19 0.57 -10.64 7.98
CA LEU A 19 0.23 -9.85 6.78
C LEU A 19 1.45 -9.22 6.10
N LEU A 20 2.50 -8.92 6.87
CA LEU A 20 3.70 -8.25 6.36
C LEU A 20 4.36 -8.97 5.17
N PRO A 21 4.57 -10.31 5.20
CA PRO A 21 5.19 -11.01 4.08
C PRO A 21 4.39 -10.90 2.77
N GLN A 22 3.06 -10.99 2.84
CA GLN A 22 2.14 -10.94 1.70
C GLN A 22 2.14 -9.55 1.09
N LEU A 23 2.08 -8.50 1.92
CA LEU A 23 2.20 -7.11 1.47
C LEU A 23 3.55 -6.86 0.78
N ARG A 24 4.64 -7.40 1.31
CA ARG A 24 5.97 -7.27 0.71
C ARG A 24 6.08 -8.00 -0.62
N GLN A 25 5.54 -9.22 -0.73
CA GLN A 25 5.51 -9.97 -1.98
C GLN A 25 4.67 -9.26 -3.05
N MET A 26 3.47 -8.79 -2.68
CA MET A 26 2.60 -8.01 -3.56
C MET A 26 3.31 -6.73 -4.03
N GLN A 27 3.96 -5.98 -3.13
CA GLN A 27 4.74 -4.79 -3.50
C GLN A 27 5.93 -5.11 -4.42
N ALA A 28 6.58 -6.26 -4.25
CA ALA A 28 7.67 -6.70 -5.12
C ALA A 28 7.17 -6.98 -6.56
N VAL A 29 5.99 -7.58 -6.72
CA VAL A 29 5.35 -7.80 -8.02
C VAL A 29 5.05 -6.46 -8.71
N LEU A 30 4.50 -5.49 -7.98
CA LEU A 30 4.24 -4.15 -8.52
C LEU A 30 5.54 -3.42 -8.88
N ALA A 31 6.61 -3.62 -8.10
CA ALA A 31 7.92 -3.04 -8.38
C ALA A 31 8.58 -3.60 -9.65
N GLN A 32 8.40 -4.89 -9.94
CA GLN A 32 8.84 -5.48 -11.22
C GLN A 32 8.14 -4.85 -12.44
N GLN A 33 6.98 -4.24 -12.23
CA GLN A 33 6.20 -3.53 -13.25
C GLN A 33 6.50 -2.03 -13.30
N GLY A 34 7.59 -1.60 -12.63
CA GLY A 34 8.08 -0.23 -12.68
C GLY A 34 7.47 0.74 -11.66
N VAL A 35 6.68 0.25 -10.69
CA VAL A 35 6.10 1.08 -9.63
C VAL A 35 7.04 1.12 -8.42
N GLU A 36 7.45 2.29 -7.98
CA GLU A 36 8.20 2.41 -6.73
C GLU A 36 7.27 2.17 -5.53
N THR A 37 7.63 1.23 -4.65
CA THR A 37 6.80 0.83 -3.51
C THR A 37 7.49 1.11 -2.18
N SER A 38 6.71 1.43 -1.15
CA SER A 38 7.18 1.51 0.24
C SER A 38 6.09 1.06 1.20
N LEU A 39 6.49 0.49 2.33
CA LEU A 39 5.59 0.11 3.42
C LEU A 39 6.16 0.68 4.72
N MET A 40 5.36 1.50 5.38
CA MET A 40 5.72 2.31 6.54
C MET A 40 4.71 2.09 7.67
N ARG A 41 5.11 2.45 8.89
CA ARG A 41 4.19 2.61 10.03
C ARG A 41 4.15 4.09 10.39
N ARG A 42 2.99 4.60 10.82
CA ARG A 42 2.89 5.96 11.38
C ARG A 42 3.87 6.13 12.54
N GLN A 43 4.58 7.24 12.54
CA GLN A 43 5.65 7.53 13.50
C GLN A 43 5.17 7.48 14.96
N ASP A 44 3.98 8.02 15.23
CA ASP A 44 3.43 8.11 16.59
C ASP A 44 2.94 6.75 17.13
N ASP A 45 2.80 5.73 16.27
CA ASP A 45 2.42 4.39 16.69
C ASP A 45 3.65 3.60 17.14
N SER A 46 3.62 3.12 18.39
CA SER A 46 4.64 2.21 18.92
C SER A 46 4.54 0.81 18.28
N ALA A 47 5.67 0.10 18.21
CA ALA A 47 5.70 -1.28 17.74
C ALA A 47 4.89 -2.24 18.62
N GLN A 48 4.70 -1.90 19.89
CA GLN A 48 3.94 -2.70 20.86
C GLN A 48 2.48 -2.22 21.01
N GLN A 49 2.06 -1.19 20.27
CA GLN A 49 0.69 -0.70 20.32
C GLN A 49 -0.27 -1.70 19.70
N ALA A 50 -1.37 -2.00 20.39
CA ALA A 50 -2.34 -3.03 19.97
C ALA A 50 -2.90 -2.81 18.55
N ILE A 51 -3.10 -1.54 18.15
CA ILE A 51 -3.51 -1.15 16.81
C ILE A 51 -2.48 -0.19 16.24
N GLN A 52 -1.94 -0.50 15.07
CA GLN A 52 -0.99 0.35 14.35
C GLN A 52 -1.66 0.89 13.08
N THR A 53 -1.18 2.02 12.57
CA THR A 53 -1.50 2.46 11.21
C THR A 53 -0.30 2.24 10.31
N TRP A 54 -0.52 1.40 9.30
CA TRP A 54 0.44 1.14 8.24
C TRP A 54 0.09 1.99 7.03
N MET A 55 1.12 2.33 6.27
CA MET A 55 1.00 3.10 5.04
C MET A 55 1.77 2.42 3.92
N GLU A 56 1.08 2.13 2.84
CA GLU A 56 1.68 1.77 1.56
C GLU A 56 1.84 3.04 0.72
N VAL A 57 2.99 3.20 0.07
CA VAL A 57 3.23 4.30 -0.87
C VAL A 57 3.61 3.72 -2.22
N TYR A 58 2.98 4.26 -3.27
CA TYR A 58 3.17 3.87 -4.66
C TYR A 58 3.51 5.11 -5.49
N ARG A 59 4.64 5.11 -6.20
CA ARG A 59 5.10 6.27 -7.01
C ARG A 59 5.43 5.84 -8.44
N GLY A 60 5.58 6.83 -9.32
CA GLY A 60 5.87 6.60 -10.74
C GLY A 60 4.65 6.24 -11.59
N ILE A 61 3.42 6.48 -11.10
CA ILE A 61 2.20 6.03 -11.76
C ILE A 61 1.85 6.97 -12.91
N THR A 62 1.95 6.49 -14.15
CA THR A 62 1.61 7.26 -15.36
C THR A 62 0.14 7.11 -15.76
N ASP A 63 -0.47 5.96 -15.49
CA ASP A 63 -1.89 5.68 -15.70
C ASP A 63 -2.54 5.19 -14.40
N LYS A 64 -3.38 6.06 -13.81
CA LYS A 64 -4.09 5.78 -12.56
C LYS A 64 -5.04 4.59 -12.67
N GLN A 65 -5.79 4.46 -13.77
CA GLN A 65 -6.80 3.40 -13.88
C GLN A 65 -6.15 2.04 -14.13
N ALA A 66 -5.12 2.00 -14.98
CA ALA A 66 -4.33 0.79 -15.18
C ALA A 66 -3.70 0.32 -13.86
N PHE A 67 -3.10 1.25 -13.11
CA PHE A 67 -2.51 0.92 -11.82
C PHE A 67 -3.53 0.43 -10.80
N LEU A 68 -4.74 1.02 -10.72
CA LEU A 68 -5.77 0.53 -9.80
C LEU A 68 -6.21 -0.91 -10.11
N ARG A 69 -6.31 -1.28 -11.39
CA ARG A 69 -6.61 -2.66 -11.79
C ARG A 69 -5.49 -3.62 -11.42
N GLN A 70 -4.24 -3.23 -11.68
CA GLN A 70 -3.05 -3.98 -11.32
C GLN A 70 -2.95 -4.18 -9.79
N LEU A 71 -3.19 -3.13 -9.01
CA LEU A 71 -3.21 -3.18 -7.56
C LEU A 71 -4.32 -4.11 -7.05
N GLN A 72 -5.54 -4.00 -7.59
CA GLN A 72 -6.65 -4.87 -7.22
C GLN A 72 -6.34 -6.35 -7.52
N GLN A 73 -5.76 -6.63 -8.70
CA GLN A 73 -5.34 -7.97 -9.08
C GLN A 73 -4.26 -8.51 -8.13
N ALA A 74 -3.23 -7.71 -7.82
CA ALA A 74 -2.16 -8.11 -6.92
C ALA A 74 -2.66 -8.40 -5.50
N LEU A 75 -3.63 -7.62 -4.99
CA LEU A 75 -4.27 -7.89 -3.71
C LEU A 75 -5.02 -9.22 -3.70
N HIS A 76 -5.76 -9.51 -4.77
CA HIS A 76 -6.48 -10.78 -4.94
C HIS A 76 -5.51 -11.97 -4.95
N GLU A 77 -4.46 -11.89 -5.77
CA GLU A 77 -3.44 -12.95 -5.90
C GLU A 77 -2.69 -13.26 -4.59
N HIS A 78 -2.58 -12.28 -3.70
CA HIS A 78 -1.91 -12.43 -2.40
C HIS A 78 -2.88 -12.61 -1.21
N GLY A 79 -4.17 -12.78 -1.48
CA GLY A 79 -5.19 -13.00 -0.44
C GLY A 79 -5.41 -11.80 0.50
N LEU A 80 -5.14 -10.58 0.04
CA LEU A 80 -5.24 -9.33 0.79
C LEU A 80 -6.57 -8.60 0.59
N GLU A 81 -7.56 -9.27 -0.01
CA GLU A 81 -8.85 -8.66 -0.37
C GLU A 81 -9.60 -8.06 0.81
N THR A 82 -9.50 -8.70 1.99
CA THR A 82 -10.15 -8.26 3.22
C THR A 82 -9.66 -6.89 3.69
N LEU A 83 -8.45 -6.48 3.30
CA LEU A 83 -7.93 -5.15 3.58
C LEU A 83 -8.57 -4.07 2.70
N SER A 84 -9.14 -4.42 1.55
CA SER A 84 -9.60 -3.44 0.55
C SER A 84 -10.67 -2.49 1.08
N GLY A 85 -11.56 -2.96 1.95
CA GLY A 85 -12.58 -2.11 2.59
C GLY A 85 -12.05 -1.21 3.72
N ALA A 86 -10.86 -1.50 4.26
CA ALA A 86 -10.23 -0.74 5.34
C ALA A 86 -9.17 0.26 4.83
N ARG A 87 -8.84 0.22 3.53
CA ARG A 87 -7.78 1.01 2.90
C ARG A 87 -8.29 2.40 2.51
N HIS A 88 -7.78 3.42 3.19
CA HIS A 88 -7.98 4.81 2.78
C HIS A 88 -6.95 5.18 1.71
N MET A 89 -7.41 5.71 0.58
CA MET A 89 -6.57 5.97 -0.60
C MET A 89 -6.55 7.45 -0.93
N GLU A 90 -5.36 8.03 -1.02
CA GLU A 90 -5.15 9.44 -1.35
C GLU A 90 -4.17 9.58 -2.52
N TRP A 91 -4.55 10.38 -3.51
CA TRP A 91 -3.79 10.58 -4.75
C TRP A 91 -3.16 11.96 -4.77
N PHE A 92 -1.88 12.03 -5.13
CA PHE A 92 -1.13 13.26 -5.21
C PHE A 92 -0.37 13.35 -6.53
N VAL A 93 -0.14 14.58 -6.97
CA VAL A 93 0.72 14.94 -8.11
C VAL A 93 1.73 15.98 -7.64
N PRO A 94 2.87 16.15 -8.33
CA PRO A 94 3.75 17.29 -8.08
C PRO A 94 2.98 18.61 -8.15
N LEU A 95 3.27 19.52 -7.22
CA LEU A 95 2.64 20.85 -7.19
C LEU A 95 3.08 21.72 -8.38
N GLU A 96 4.33 21.54 -8.80
CA GLU A 96 4.97 22.23 -9.92
C GLU A 96 5.32 21.14 -10.94
N ALA A 97 4.70 21.18 -12.11
CA ALA A 97 4.83 20.18 -13.16
C ALA A 97 5.49 20.75 -14.42
#